data_AF-A0A427YVQ9-F1
#
_entry.id   AF-A0A427YVQ9-F1
#
_cell.length_a   1.000
_cell.length_b   1.000
_cell.length_c   1.000
_cell.angle_alpha   90.00
_cell.angle_beta   90.00
_cell.angle_gamma   90.00
#
_symmetry.space_group_name_H-M   'P 1'
#
loop_
_entity.id
_entity.type
_entity.pdbx_description
1 polymer ?
#
loop_
_entity_poly.entity_id
_entity_poly.type
_entity_poly.pdbx_seq_one_letter_code
_entity_poly.pdbx_strand_id
1 'polypeptide(L)'
;MIESTYIAESTVIPNQPRSLRLQALRRGGFPSGVEGVWDKGKGTAQAKGKGKGKSRAEPEYASDELGEAWEYKLSYLSSPLSGREYAEMNVRACIALDIVGMTARAEIEDFIETLGFRHSHTYTRIGYLFHLPLPTHSTLHLTITRLHGSNKADKADNADETDKADETDKAEKADKSDGSDKVDHAETDTSEPYLVQLSPARPVQAVTTRNEAGLGDVMRMMRDVADRIDGLDWGTGR
;
A
#
# COMPACT_ATOMS: atom_id res chain seq x y z
N MET A 1 -1.62 -4.22 -6.87
CA MET A 1 -0.78 -4.14 -5.64
C MET A 1 -1.52 -3.28 -4.64
N ILE A 2 -1.57 -3.69 -3.36
CA ILE A 2 -2.03 -2.85 -2.25
C ILE A 2 -0.82 -2.64 -1.34
N GLU A 3 -0.48 -1.38 -1.10
CA GLU A 3 0.65 -0.96 -0.27
C GLU A 3 0.15 0.05 0.75
N SER A 4 0.26 -0.23 2.05
CA SER A 4 0.05 0.78 3.09
C SER A 4 1.39 1.39 3.47
N THR A 5 1.47 2.71 3.45
CA THR A 5 2.65 3.46 3.86
C THR A 5 2.34 4.29 5.10
N TYR A 6 3.10 4.04 6.16
CA TYR A 6 3.14 4.84 7.38
C TYR A 6 4.39 5.71 7.35
N ILE A 7 4.20 7.02 7.51
CA ILE A 7 5.28 8.00 7.54
C ILE A 7 5.43 8.52 8.96
N ALA A 8 6.67 8.46 9.45
CA ALA A 8 7.08 8.98 10.74
C ALA A 8 8.15 10.05 10.57
N GLU A 9 8.10 11.06 11.41
CA GLU A 9 9.07 12.16 11.43
C GLU A 9 9.79 12.20 12.78
N SER A 10 11.10 12.47 12.74
CA SER A 10 11.88 12.66 13.97
C SER A 10 12.17 14.14 14.19
N THR A 11 11.94 14.60 15.42
CA THR A 11 12.29 15.95 15.88
C THR A 11 13.58 15.98 16.70
N VAL A 12 14.28 14.85 16.82
CA VAL A 12 15.46 14.68 17.70
C VAL A 12 16.60 15.64 17.31
N ILE A 13 16.76 15.93 16.01
CA ILE A 13 17.73 16.92 15.53
C ILE A 13 16.98 18.12 14.97
N PRO A 14 17.12 19.30 15.59
CA PRO A 14 16.45 20.50 15.10
C PRO A 14 16.92 20.82 13.67
N ASN A 15 15.96 21.18 12.81
CA ASN A 15 16.16 21.58 11.41
C ASN A 15 16.62 20.48 10.44
N GLN A 16 16.60 19.20 10.82
CA GLN A 16 16.88 18.11 9.90
C GLN A 16 15.68 17.16 9.83
N PRO A 17 14.70 17.40 8.93
CA PRO A 17 13.55 16.52 8.80
C PRO A 17 14.04 15.14 8.34
N ARG A 18 13.74 14.14 9.17
CA ARG A 18 14.05 12.73 8.92
C ARG A 18 12.75 12.01 8.68
N SER A 19 12.62 11.39 7.50
CA SER A 19 11.42 10.63 7.16
C SER A 19 11.74 9.15 7.27
N LEU A 20 11.01 8.48 8.16
CA LEU A 20 10.97 7.02 8.24
C LEU A 20 9.68 6.55 7.59
N ARG A 21 9.81 5.57 6.71
CA ARG A 21 8.70 5.00 5.94
C ARG A 21 8.57 3.54 6.27
N LEU A 22 7.46 3.15 6.88
CA LEU A 22 7.06 1.76 7.02
C LEU A 22 6.14 1.38 5.86
N GLN A 23 6.55 0.42 5.06
CA GLN A 23 5.77 -0.15 3.96
C GLN A 23 5.24 -1.51 4.39
N ALA A 24 3.93 -1.69 4.28
CA ALA A 24 3.28 -2.99 4.45
C ALA A 24 2.77 -3.45 3.08
N LEU A 25 3.35 -4.55 2.59
CA LEU A 25 2.99 -5.18 1.33
C LEU A 25 2.25 -6.48 1.62
N ARG A 26 1.02 -6.60 1.10
CA ARG A 26 0.25 -7.84 1.23
C ARG A 26 0.71 -8.85 0.18
N ARG A 27 1.34 -9.96 0.60
CA ARG A 27 1.65 -11.07 -0.31
C ARG A 27 0.39 -11.88 -0.60
N GLY A 28 -0.02 -11.93 -1.86
CA GLY A 28 -0.78 -13.06 -2.40
C GLY A 28 -2.13 -13.34 -1.73
N GLY A 29 -3.10 -12.48 -1.98
CA GLY A 29 -4.51 -12.85 -2.00
C GLY A 29 -5.18 -11.92 -2.99
N PHE A 30 -5.39 -12.36 -4.23
CA PHE A 30 -6.37 -11.67 -5.07
C PHE A 30 -7.68 -11.68 -4.28
N PRO A 31 -8.38 -10.53 -4.11
CA PRO A 31 -9.65 -10.53 -3.43
C PRO A 31 -10.55 -11.53 -4.16
N SER A 32 -10.93 -12.61 -3.48
CA SER A 32 -11.67 -13.73 -4.06
C SER A 32 -13.10 -13.37 -4.48
N GLY A 33 -13.46 -12.08 -4.46
CA GLY A 33 -14.77 -11.55 -4.83
C GLY A 33 -14.88 -11.04 -6.27
N VAL A 34 -13.80 -11.05 -7.06
CA VAL A 34 -13.90 -10.82 -8.51
C VAL A 34 -13.89 -12.18 -9.19
N GLU A 35 -15.02 -12.90 -9.11
CA GLU A 35 -15.29 -14.07 -9.93
C GLU A 35 -15.35 -13.65 -11.40
N GLY A 36 -14.19 -13.53 -12.03
CA GLY A 36 -14.10 -13.68 -13.48
C GLY A 36 -14.58 -15.09 -13.79
N VAL A 37 -15.71 -15.18 -14.48
CA VAL A 37 -16.29 -16.41 -15.03
C VAL A 37 -15.28 -17.05 -15.98
N TRP A 38 -14.35 -17.83 -15.45
CA TRP A 38 -13.55 -18.76 -16.23
C TRP A 38 -14.33 -20.06 -16.28
N ASP A 39 -15.04 -20.24 -17.40
CA ASP A 39 -15.76 -21.45 -17.79
C ASP A 39 -14.88 -22.70 -17.58
N LYS A 40 -15.04 -23.35 -16.42
CA LYS A 40 -14.40 -24.63 -16.13
C LYS A 40 -15.14 -25.70 -16.92
N GLY A 41 -14.57 -26.04 -18.07
CA GLY A 41 -14.97 -27.19 -18.88
C GLY A 41 -15.23 -28.43 -18.01
N LYS A 42 -16.43 -28.99 -18.19
CA LYS A 42 -16.94 -30.18 -17.52
C LYS A 42 -16.07 -31.40 -17.84
N GLY A 43 -15.22 -31.79 -16.90
CA GLY A 43 -14.58 -33.11 -16.88
C GLY A 43 -15.41 -34.08 -16.04
N THR A 44 -16.26 -34.88 -16.68
CA THR A 44 -16.96 -36.01 -16.04
C THR A 44 -16.00 -37.19 -15.90
N ALA A 45 -15.70 -37.61 -14.67
CA ALA A 45 -15.17 -38.94 -14.41
C ALA A 45 -15.80 -39.53 -13.15
N GLN A 46 -16.50 -40.64 -13.39
CA GLN A 46 -17.30 -41.42 -12.47
C GLN A 46 -16.42 -42.57 -11.93
N ALA A 47 -16.24 -42.68 -10.62
CA ALA A 47 -15.69 -43.89 -10.01
C ALA A 47 -16.36 -44.17 -8.65
N LYS A 48 -17.19 -45.22 -8.65
CA LYS A 48 -17.82 -45.83 -7.46
C LYS A 48 -16.78 -46.68 -6.71
N GLY A 49 -16.43 -46.29 -5.50
CA GLY A 49 -15.70 -47.13 -4.54
C GLY A 49 -16.47 -47.22 -3.21
N LYS A 50 -17.06 -48.38 -2.91
CA LYS A 50 -17.71 -48.68 -1.62
C LYS A 50 -16.65 -49.21 -0.64
N GLY A 51 -16.14 -48.34 0.23
CA GLY A 51 -15.26 -48.71 1.35
C GLY A 51 -15.88 -48.28 2.68
N LYS A 52 -16.27 -49.24 3.51
CA LYS A 52 -16.83 -49.02 4.86
C LYS A 52 -15.67 -48.90 5.85
N GLY A 53 -15.06 -47.71 5.90
CA GLY A 53 -13.89 -47.38 6.71
C GLY A 53 -14.26 -46.59 7.97
N LYS A 54 -13.85 -47.13 9.11
CA LYS A 54 -13.94 -46.64 10.47
C LYS A 54 -13.60 -45.14 10.57
N SER A 55 -14.52 -44.33 11.06
CA SER A 55 -14.37 -42.89 11.31
C SER A 55 -13.27 -42.64 12.35
N ARG A 56 -12.05 -42.42 11.85
CA ARG A 56 -10.96 -41.81 12.60
C ARG A 56 -11.35 -40.35 12.78
N ALA A 57 -11.54 -39.92 14.03
CA ALA A 57 -11.72 -38.52 14.37
C ALA A 57 -10.56 -37.73 13.73
N GLU A 58 -10.89 -36.96 12.70
CA GLU A 58 -9.98 -35.95 12.21
C GLU A 58 -9.79 -34.96 13.35
N PRO A 59 -8.56 -34.66 13.77
CA PRO A 59 -8.34 -33.47 14.57
C PRO A 59 -8.88 -32.29 13.76
N GLU A 60 -9.83 -31.57 14.35
CA GLU A 60 -10.16 -30.19 13.99
C GLU A 60 -8.86 -29.38 14.09
N TYR A 61 -8.05 -29.45 13.04
CA TYR A 61 -7.02 -28.44 12.82
C TYR A 61 -7.81 -27.18 12.51
N ALA A 62 -7.83 -26.28 13.50
CA ALA A 62 -8.31 -24.93 13.37
C ALA A 62 -7.87 -24.38 12.02
N SER A 63 -8.82 -24.28 11.09
CA SER A 63 -8.72 -23.55 9.84
C SER A 63 -8.79 -22.04 10.11
N ASP A 64 -8.30 -21.62 11.28
CA ASP A 64 -8.09 -20.24 11.62
C ASP A 64 -6.84 -19.80 10.88
N GLU A 65 -7.03 -18.78 10.06
CA GLU A 65 -5.96 -17.92 9.62
C GLU A 65 -4.93 -18.62 8.71
N LEU A 66 -5.32 -18.82 7.44
CA LEU A 66 -4.43 -18.39 6.36
C LEU A 66 -4.26 -16.86 6.48
N GLY A 67 -3.62 -16.44 7.56
CA GLY A 67 -3.43 -15.06 7.96
C GLY A 67 -2.77 -14.36 6.79
N GLU A 68 -3.36 -13.25 6.38
CA GLU A 68 -2.83 -12.44 5.30
C GLU A 68 -1.37 -12.11 5.65
N ALA A 69 -0.44 -12.74 4.93
CA ALA A 69 0.98 -12.57 5.21
C ALA A 69 1.40 -11.17 4.73
N TRP A 70 1.47 -10.24 5.68
CA TRP A 70 2.01 -8.91 5.47
C TRP A 70 3.54 -8.97 5.52
N GLU A 71 4.18 -8.41 4.50
CA GLU A 71 5.61 -8.18 4.44
C GLU A 71 5.87 -6.73 4.80
N TYR A 72 6.62 -6.51 5.89
CA TYR A 72 6.91 -5.18 6.40
C TYR A 72 8.35 -4.79 6.07
N LYS A 73 8.50 -3.57 5.56
CA LYS A 73 9.79 -2.98 5.21
C LYS A 73 9.90 -1.59 5.80
N LEU A 74 10.98 -1.34 6.53
CA LEU A 74 11.28 -0.05 7.12
C LEU A 74 12.35 0.64 6.27
N SER A 75 12.08 1.86 5.80
CA SER A 75 13.01 2.62 4.97
C SER A 75 13.22 4.02 5.53
N TYR A 76 14.48 4.38 5.75
CA TYR A 76 14.89 5.76 6.03
C TYR A 76 15.17 6.50 4.72
N LEU A 77 14.55 7.66 4.54
CA LEU A 77 14.71 8.51 3.37
C LEU A 77 15.34 9.85 3.76
N SER A 78 16.42 10.24 3.07
CA SER A 78 17.00 11.56 3.24
C SER A 78 16.11 12.66 2.64
N SER A 79 16.45 13.91 2.98
CA SER A 79 16.03 15.06 2.17
C SER A 79 16.48 14.89 0.71
N PRO A 80 15.78 15.50 -0.27
CA PRO A 80 16.24 15.52 -1.65
C PRO A 80 17.68 16.01 -1.74
N LEU A 81 18.52 15.27 -2.45
CA LEU A 81 19.89 15.69 -2.71
C LEU A 81 19.86 16.98 -3.54
N SER A 82 20.72 17.92 -3.16
CA SER A 82 20.95 19.16 -3.90
C SER A 82 22.28 19.06 -4.64
N GLY A 83 22.31 19.58 -5.86
CA GLY A 83 23.45 19.45 -6.76
C GLY A 83 23.02 19.70 -8.19
N ARG A 84 23.95 20.12 -9.05
CA ARG A 84 23.66 20.34 -10.47
C ARG A 84 23.31 19.03 -11.16
N GLU A 85 23.96 17.96 -10.74
CA GLU A 85 23.77 16.58 -11.18
C GLU A 85 22.42 15.98 -10.77
N TYR A 86 21.72 16.57 -9.80
CA TYR A 86 20.41 16.10 -9.31
C TYR A 86 19.28 17.07 -9.65
N ALA A 87 19.55 18.17 -10.36
CA ALA A 87 18.56 19.22 -10.60
C ALA A 87 17.34 18.74 -11.41
N GLU A 88 17.53 17.69 -12.22
CA GLU A 88 16.50 17.19 -13.13
C GLU A 88 15.66 16.05 -12.53
N MET A 89 15.94 15.62 -11.29
CA MET A 89 15.25 14.49 -10.64
C MET A 89 15.16 14.63 -9.11
N ASN A 90 14.11 14.04 -8.53
CA ASN A 90 14.00 13.92 -7.07
C ASN A 90 14.86 12.76 -6.54
N VAL A 91 16.16 13.00 -6.38
CA VAL A 91 17.09 12.00 -5.85
C VAL A 91 17.14 12.06 -4.34
N ARG A 92 17.05 10.91 -3.69
CA ARG A 92 17.17 10.77 -2.23
C ARG A 92 18.06 9.58 -1.89
N ALA A 93 18.85 9.70 -0.83
CA ALA A 93 19.48 8.54 -0.23
C ALA A 93 18.43 7.71 0.53
N CYS A 94 18.48 6.39 0.35
CA CYS A 94 17.55 5.45 0.97
C CYS A 94 18.34 4.34 1.65
N ILE A 95 18.00 4.05 2.91
CA ILE A 95 18.45 2.86 3.63
C ILE A 95 17.20 2.08 3.98
N ALA A 96 17.14 0.81 3.61
CA ALA A 96 15.97 -0.02 3.86
C ALA A 96 16.34 -1.31 4.59
N LEU A 97 15.44 -1.75 5.47
CA LEU A 97 15.54 -2.92 6.30
C LEU A 97 14.25 -3.72 6.17
N ASP A 98 14.37 -5.04 6.00
CA ASP A 98 13.24 -5.95 6.05
C ASP A 98 12.97 -6.32 7.52
N ILE A 99 11.72 -6.23 7.95
CA ILE A 99 11.33 -6.55 9.33
C ILE A 99 11.00 -8.04 9.39
N VAL A 100 11.75 -8.78 10.20
CA VAL A 100 11.56 -10.21 10.42
C VAL A 100 11.17 -10.44 11.87
N GLY A 101 10.11 -11.20 12.11
CA GLY A 101 9.68 -11.63 13.45
C GLY A 101 8.58 -10.78 14.09
N MET A 102 8.30 -9.57 13.58
CA MET A 102 7.14 -8.77 13.98
C MET A 102 6.00 -8.99 12.98
N THR A 103 4.88 -9.51 13.45
CA THR A 103 3.69 -9.77 12.61
C THR A 103 2.60 -8.74 12.83
N ALA A 104 2.54 -8.13 14.01
CA ALA A 104 1.54 -7.13 14.36
C ALA A 104 2.03 -5.73 13.99
N ARG A 105 1.21 -4.98 13.25
CA ARG A 105 1.49 -3.58 12.90
C ARG A 105 1.72 -2.70 14.13
N ALA A 106 0.95 -2.89 15.20
CA ALA A 106 1.07 -2.10 16.43
C ALA A 106 2.45 -2.25 17.09
N GLU A 107 3.01 -3.46 17.11
CA GLU A 107 4.35 -3.72 17.66
C GLU A 107 5.43 -2.96 16.87
N ILE A 108 5.28 -2.89 15.54
CA ILE A 108 6.20 -2.14 14.68
C ILE A 108 6.07 -0.64 14.91
N GLU A 109 4.85 -0.14 15.08
CA GLU A 109 4.60 1.28 15.39
C GLU A 109 5.20 1.66 16.75
N ASP A 110 5.00 0.85 17.79
CA ASP A 110 5.63 1.03 19.11
C ASP A 110 7.17 1.04 18.98
N PHE A 111 7.73 0.10 18.21
CA PHE A 111 9.17 0.07 17.94
C PHE A 111 9.64 1.38 17.27
N ILE A 112 8.92 1.88 16.28
CA ILE A 112 9.25 3.16 15.60
C ILE A 112 9.21 4.33 16.60
N GLU A 113 8.24 4.34 17.52
CA GLU A 113 8.15 5.36 18.57
C GLU A 113 9.32 5.29 19.55
N THR A 114 9.77 4.09 19.94
CA THR A 114 10.96 3.92 20.79
C THR A 114 12.25 4.43 20.13
N LEU A 115 12.31 4.47 18.80
CA LEU A 115 13.41 5.08 18.04
C LEU A 115 13.36 6.62 18.03
N GLY A 116 12.34 7.24 18.63
CA GLY A 116 12.16 8.69 18.67
C GLY A 116 11.56 9.28 17.39
N PHE A 117 10.84 8.47 16.63
CA PHE A 117 10.01 8.94 15.52
C PHE A 117 8.56 9.04 15.97
N ARG A 118 7.82 10.01 15.46
CA ARG A 118 6.39 10.15 15.73
C ARG A 118 5.60 9.95 14.44
N HIS A 119 4.43 9.34 14.55
CA HIS A 119 3.50 9.24 13.44
C HIS A 119 3.19 10.62 12.85
N SER A 120 3.29 10.75 11.53
CA SER A 120 2.89 11.96 10.79
C SER A 120 1.60 11.67 10.04
N HIS A 121 1.60 10.67 9.14
CA HIS A 121 0.42 10.30 8.37
C HIS A 121 0.54 8.89 7.80
N THR A 122 -0.62 8.33 7.41
CA THR A 122 -0.71 7.02 6.74
C THR A 122 -1.53 7.17 5.46
N TYR A 123 -1.12 6.47 4.41
CA TYR A 123 -1.90 6.38 3.18
C TYR A 123 -1.83 4.98 2.59
N THR A 124 -2.86 4.62 1.83
CA THR A 124 -2.92 3.34 1.11
C THR A 124 -2.84 3.59 -0.38
N ARG A 125 -1.87 2.96 -1.03
CA ARG A 125 -1.72 2.99 -2.48
C ARG A 125 -2.34 1.75 -3.07
N ILE A 126 -3.20 1.94 -4.05
CA ILE A 126 -3.79 0.85 -4.83
C ILE A 126 -3.50 1.12 -6.29
N GLY A 127 -2.92 0.15 -6.98
CA GLY A 127 -2.62 0.32 -8.40
C GLY A 127 -1.80 -0.78 -9.04
N TYR A 128 -1.17 -0.40 -10.15
CA TYR A 128 -0.42 -1.27 -11.04
C TYR A 128 1.08 -1.00 -10.93
N LEU A 129 1.86 -2.08 -11.03
CA LEU A 129 3.31 -2.06 -11.12
C LEU A 129 3.70 -2.74 -12.43
N PHE A 130 4.41 -2.00 -13.29
CA PHE A 130 4.96 -2.49 -14.54
C PHE A 130 6.47 -2.60 -14.42
N HIS A 131 7.01 -3.74 -14.86
CA HIS A 131 8.44 -3.97 -14.95
C HIS A 131 8.90 -3.69 -16.39
N LEU A 132 9.72 -2.67 -16.57
CA LEU A 132 10.25 -2.23 -17.85
C LEU A 132 11.72 -2.67 -17.95
N PRO A 133 12.03 -3.77 -18.66
CA PRO A 133 13.41 -4.22 -18.81
C PRO A 133 14.21 -3.24 -19.67
N LEU A 134 15.43 -2.93 -19.25
CA LEU A 134 16.38 -2.12 -20.00
C LEU A 134 17.46 -3.01 -20.65
N PRO A 135 18.12 -2.53 -21.72
CA PRO A 135 19.20 -3.27 -22.37
C PRO A 135 20.39 -3.60 -21.45
N THR A 136 20.58 -2.82 -20.38
CA THR A 136 21.71 -2.90 -19.44
C THR A 136 21.49 -3.87 -18.28
N HIS A 137 20.60 -4.87 -18.42
CA HIS A 137 20.19 -5.80 -17.35
C HIS A 137 19.53 -5.14 -16.12
N SER A 138 19.29 -3.84 -16.15
CA SER A 138 18.49 -3.13 -15.16
C SER A 138 17.01 -3.17 -15.51
N THR A 139 16.15 -3.08 -14.51
CA THR A 139 14.70 -2.97 -14.69
C THR A 139 14.24 -1.65 -14.10
N LEU A 140 13.37 -0.93 -14.80
CA LEU A 140 12.63 0.19 -14.23
C LEU A 140 11.25 -0.30 -13.77
N HIS A 141 10.79 0.27 -12.66
CA HIS A 141 9.46 0.09 -12.13
C HIS A 141 8.64 1.34 -12.45
N LEU A 142 7.61 1.17 -13.27
CA LEU A 142 6.57 2.17 -13.48
C LEU A 142 5.38 1.81 -12.61
N THR A 143 5.02 2.68 -11.68
CA THR A 143 3.84 2.51 -10.82
C THR A 143 2.78 3.53 -11.16
N ILE A 144 1.55 3.08 -11.37
CA ILE A 144 0.36 3.93 -11.53
C ILE A 144 -0.55 3.61 -10.36
N THR A 145 -0.67 4.54 -9.41
CA THR A 145 -1.34 4.28 -8.13
C THR A 145 -2.32 5.39 -7.77
N ARG A 146 -3.48 5.01 -7.24
CA ARG A 146 -4.37 5.93 -6.52
C ARG A 146 -3.98 6.00 -5.05
N LEU A 147 -4.03 7.20 -4.49
CA LEU A 147 -3.76 7.44 -3.07
C LEU A 147 -5.09 7.53 -2.32
N HIS A 148 -5.29 6.62 -1.38
CA HIS A 148 -6.40 6.71 -0.43
C HIS A 148 -5.81 7.25 0.87
N GLY A 149 -6.20 8.47 1.23
CA GLY A 149 -5.93 8.96 2.57
C GLY A 149 -6.59 8.03 3.57
N SER A 150 -5.90 7.67 4.65
CA SER A 150 -6.61 7.20 5.83
C SER A 150 -7.30 8.43 6.41
N ASN A 151 -8.46 8.81 5.86
CA ASN A 151 -9.34 9.80 6.47
C ASN A 151 -9.83 9.16 7.77
N LYS A 152 -8.97 9.20 8.80
CA LYS A 152 -9.45 9.16 10.17
C LYS A 152 -10.39 10.35 10.25
N ALA A 153 -11.65 10.02 10.51
CA ALA A 153 -12.66 10.93 10.94
C ALA A 153 -12.23 11.57 12.27
N ASP A 154 -11.21 12.42 12.27
CA ASP A 154 -10.79 13.27 13.41
C ASP A 154 -11.80 14.40 13.66
N LYS A 155 -13.08 14.15 13.35
CA LYS A 155 -14.23 14.96 13.71
C LYS A 155 -15.19 14.10 14.52
N ALA A 156 -14.82 13.75 15.75
CA ALA A 156 -15.78 13.19 16.70
C ALA A 156 -15.53 13.53 18.18
N ASP A 157 -14.38 14.07 18.61
CA ASP A 157 -14.09 14.24 20.05
C ASP A 157 -14.04 15.70 20.55
N ASN A 158 -14.79 16.61 19.93
CA ASN A 158 -15.15 17.89 20.56
C ASN A 158 -16.68 18.04 20.64
N ALA A 159 -17.35 16.99 21.12
CA ALA A 159 -18.67 17.16 21.73
C ALA A 159 -18.43 17.38 23.23
N ASP A 160 -18.24 18.65 23.55
CA ASP A 160 -18.28 19.24 24.87
C ASP A 160 -19.39 18.63 25.72
N GLU A 161 -19.01 18.04 26.86
CA GLU A 161 -19.91 17.58 27.92
C GLU A 161 -20.71 18.77 28.45
N THR A 162 -21.85 19.06 27.83
CA THR A 162 -22.92 19.77 28.54
C THR A 162 -23.88 18.76 29.14
N ASP A 163 -23.67 18.52 30.43
CA ASP A 163 -24.65 18.04 31.39
C ASP A 163 -26.06 18.54 31.06
N LYS A 164 -27.02 17.61 30.92
CA LYS A 164 -28.36 17.75 31.50
C LYS A 164 -29.13 16.43 31.47
N ALA A 165 -29.30 15.89 32.67
CA ALA A 165 -30.40 15.01 33.02
C ALA A 165 -31.74 15.64 32.62
N ASP A 166 -32.66 14.86 32.05
CA ASP A 166 -33.92 14.56 32.72
C ASP A 166 -34.63 13.37 32.06
N GLU A 167 -35.31 12.59 32.91
CA GLU A 167 -36.18 11.48 32.56
C GLU A 167 -37.33 11.93 31.65
N THR A 168 -37.78 11.06 30.73
CA THR A 168 -39.20 10.65 30.71
C THR A 168 -39.47 9.47 29.78
N ASP A 169 -40.13 8.47 30.34
CA ASP A 169 -40.89 7.44 29.64
C ASP A 169 -41.94 8.04 28.69
N LYS A 170 -42.06 7.48 27.47
CA LYS A 170 -43.31 6.82 27.00
C LYS A 170 -43.34 6.49 25.49
N ALA A 171 -43.90 5.30 25.25
CA ALA A 171 -44.85 4.91 24.21
C ALA A 171 -44.37 4.81 22.74
N GLU A 172 -44.12 3.56 22.35
CA GLU A 172 -44.91 2.81 21.36
C GLU A 172 -45.67 3.62 20.30
N LYS A 173 -45.18 3.57 19.05
CA LYS A 173 -46.04 3.40 17.88
C LYS A 173 -45.29 2.92 16.64
N ALA A 174 -45.89 1.90 16.02
CA ALA A 174 -45.62 1.43 14.68
C ALA A 174 -45.80 2.56 13.64
N ASP A 175 -45.04 2.52 12.55
CA ASP A 175 -45.64 2.16 11.26
C ASP A 175 -44.58 1.75 10.23
N LYS A 176 -44.98 0.82 9.36
CA LYS A 176 -44.21 0.31 8.23
C LYS A 176 -44.21 1.39 7.14
N SER A 177 -43.03 1.77 6.66
CA SER A 177 -42.91 2.40 5.35
C SER A 177 -41.91 1.63 4.49
N ASP A 178 -42.46 1.16 3.38
CA ASP A 178 -41.84 0.43 2.28
C ASP A 178 -40.83 1.39 1.60
N GLY A 179 -39.55 1.25 1.97
CA GLY A 179 -38.46 2.08 1.48
C GLY A 179 -37.94 1.52 0.18
N SER A 180 -38.38 2.11 -0.92
CA SER A 180 -37.93 1.85 -2.29
C SER A 180 -36.41 1.74 -2.38
N ASP A 181 -35.92 0.58 -2.86
CA ASP A 181 -34.55 0.34 -3.31
C ASP A 181 -34.16 1.36 -4.38
N LYS A 182 -33.61 2.51 -3.94
CA LYS A 182 -32.77 3.33 -4.80
C LYS A 182 -31.43 2.64 -4.86
N VAL A 183 -31.24 1.88 -5.94
CA VAL A 183 -29.92 1.41 -6.37
C VAL A 183 -29.12 2.68 -6.67
N ASP A 184 -28.38 3.13 -5.67
CA ASP A 184 -27.38 4.18 -5.82
C ASP A 184 -26.33 3.66 -6.80
N HIS A 185 -26.52 3.98 -8.07
CA HIS A 185 -25.42 4.01 -9.02
C HIS A 185 -24.49 5.11 -8.55
N ALA A 186 -23.57 4.73 -7.65
CA ALA A 186 -22.35 5.46 -7.40
C ALA A 186 -21.59 5.49 -8.73
N GLU A 187 -21.94 6.46 -9.58
CA GLU A 187 -21.02 7.03 -10.55
C GLU A 187 -19.82 7.47 -9.71
N THR A 188 -18.84 6.57 -9.65
CA THR A 188 -17.54 6.88 -9.13
C THR A 188 -16.99 7.92 -10.07
N ASP A 189 -17.10 9.20 -9.69
CA ASP A 189 -16.36 10.28 -10.30
C ASP A 189 -14.90 9.82 -10.33
N THR A 190 -14.47 9.36 -11.50
CA THR A 190 -13.15 8.78 -11.75
C THR A 190 -12.07 9.85 -11.82
N SER A 191 -12.37 11.05 -11.30
CA SER A 191 -11.52 12.23 -11.31
C SER A 191 -10.43 12.21 -10.23
N GLU A 192 -10.40 11.17 -9.38
CA GLU A 192 -9.31 11.02 -8.42
C GLU A 192 -7.96 10.95 -9.14
N PRO A 193 -7.00 11.84 -8.79
CA PRO A 193 -5.73 11.92 -9.49
C PRO A 193 -4.92 10.64 -9.26
N TYR A 194 -4.35 10.13 -10.35
CA TYR A 194 -3.39 9.04 -10.27
C TYR A 194 -1.99 9.59 -10.05
N LEU A 195 -1.25 8.97 -9.13
CA LEU A 195 0.18 9.16 -9.00
C LEU A 195 0.89 8.19 -9.95
N VAL A 196 1.61 8.74 -10.92
CA VAL A 196 2.51 7.98 -11.79
C VAL A 196 3.94 8.22 -11.35
N GLN A 197 4.68 7.14 -11.09
CA GLN A 197 6.06 7.20 -10.63
C GLN A 197 6.91 6.19 -11.38
N LEU A 198 8.02 6.66 -11.94
CA LEU A 198 9.06 5.83 -12.52
C LEU A 198 10.22 5.74 -11.52
N SER A 199 10.74 4.54 -11.27
CA SER A 199 11.84 4.32 -10.33
C SER A 199 12.71 3.14 -10.76
N PRO A 200 14.00 3.09 -10.40
CA PRO A 200 14.81 1.90 -10.64
C PRO A 200 14.36 0.75 -9.72
N ALA A 201 14.36 -0.48 -10.24
CA ALA A 201 13.97 -1.67 -9.47
C ALA A 201 14.91 -1.96 -8.28
N ARG A 202 16.15 -1.47 -8.35
CA ARG A 202 17.18 -1.59 -7.32
C ARG A 202 17.75 -0.21 -7.00
N PRO A 203 18.17 0.04 -5.75
CA PRO A 203 18.91 1.26 -5.42
C PRO A 203 20.12 1.42 -6.34
N VAL A 204 20.29 2.62 -6.89
CA VAL A 204 21.42 2.95 -7.77
C VAL A 204 22.57 3.46 -6.91
N GLN A 205 23.75 2.91 -7.10
CA GLN A 205 24.95 3.36 -6.39
C GLN A 205 25.37 4.74 -6.88
N ALA A 206 25.77 5.61 -5.95
CA ALA A 206 26.27 6.94 -6.29
C ALA A 206 27.64 6.87 -7.00
N VAL A 207 28.45 5.86 -6.66
CA VAL A 207 29.74 5.59 -7.28
C VAL A 207 29.57 4.45 -8.27
N THR A 208 29.87 4.70 -9.53
CA THR A 208 29.82 3.69 -10.59
C THR A 208 30.86 2.61 -10.36
N THR A 209 30.41 1.35 -10.37
CA THR A 209 31.32 0.22 -10.52
C THR A 209 31.55 -0.05 -12.00
N ARG A 210 32.71 -0.63 -12.34
CA ARG A 210 33.04 -0.95 -13.73
C ARG A 210 32.02 -1.94 -14.28
N ASN A 211 31.26 -1.52 -15.30
CA ASN A 211 30.19 -2.26 -16.00
C ASN A 211 28.77 -2.12 -15.44
N GLU A 212 28.52 -1.24 -14.47
CA GLU A 212 27.16 -0.91 -14.04
C GLU A 212 26.74 0.47 -14.56
N ALA A 213 25.46 0.62 -14.91
CA ALA A 213 24.90 1.92 -15.29
C ALA A 213 24.97 2.87 -14.08
N GLY A 214 25.61 4.03 -14.26
CA GLY A 214 25.68 5.03 -13.22
C GLY A 214 24.34 5.71 -12.99
N LEU A 215 24.27 6.49 -11.91
CA LEU A 215 23.09 7.31 -11.64
C LEU A 215 22.72 8.17 -12.85
N GLY A 216 23.67 8.89 -13.45
CA GLY A 216 23.42 9.73 -14.63
C GLY A 216 22.89 8.95 -15.85
N ASP A 217 23.37 7.71 -16.07
CA ASP A 217 22.87 6.85 -17.14
C ASP A 217 21.42 6.42 -16.88
N VAL A 218 21.13 6.01 -15.65
CA VAL A 218 19.77 5.65 -15.23
C VAL A 218 18.81 6.84 -15.35
N MET A 219 19.25 8.04 -14.99
CA MET A 219 18.44 9.26 -15.15
C MET A 219 18.09 9.52 -16.62
N ARG A 220 19.07 9.41 -17.53
CA ARG A 220 18.82 9.55 -18.98
C ARG A 220 17.85 8.47 -19.47
N MET A 221 18.08 7.21 -19.11
CA MET A 221 17.19 6.12 -19.50
C MET A 221 15.76 6.32 -18.99
N MET A 222 15.58 6.81 -17.76
CA MET A 222 14.25 7.10 -17.22
C MET A 222 13.55 8.23 -17.98
N ARG A 223 14.27 9.29 -18.36
CA ARG A 223 13.74 10.37 -19.21
C ARG A 223 13.34 9.85 -20.58
N ASP A 224 14.22 9.11 -21.24
CA ASP A 224 13.95 8.53 -22.56
C ASP A 224 12.72 7.61 -22.55
N VAL A 225 12.46 6.92 -21.43
CA VAL A 225 11.25 6.11 -21.23
C VAL A 225 10.02 6.97 -21.01
N ALA A 226 10.12 8.03 -20.20
CA ALA A 226 9.02 8.96 -19.96
C ALA A 226 8.58 9.67 -21.24
N ASP A 227 9.53 10.16 -22.04
CA ASP A 227 9.28 10.85 -23.32
C ASP A 227 8.57 9.95 -24.35
N ARG A 228 8.60 8.62 -24.17
CA ARG A 228 7.90 7.65 -25.03
C ARG A 228 6.48 7.36 -24.57
N ILE A 229 6.11 7.74 -23.35
CA ILE A 229 4.78 7.50 -22.80
C ILE A 229 3.95 8.76 -23.07
N ASP A 230 3.04 8.66 -24.03
CA ASP A 230 2.16 9.77 -24.37
C ASP A 230 1.31 10.21 -23.17
N GLY A 231 1.13 11.53 -23.02
CA GLY A 231 0.40 12.14 -21.92
C GLY A 231 1.13 12.19 -20.57
N LEU A 232 2.40 11.76 -20.49
CA LEU A 232 3.20 11.87 -19.26
C LEU A 232 4.20 13.02 -19.39
N ASP A 233 4.07 14.01 -18.50
CA ASP A 233 5.05 15.10 -18.41
C ASP A 233 6.13 14.78 -17.37
N TRP A 234 7.38 15.04 -17.70
CA TRP A 234 8.51 14.76 -16.81
C TRP A 234 8.70 15.89 -15.80
N GLY A 235 8.32 15.64 -14.55
CA GLY A 235 8.46 16.58 -13.45
C GLY A 235 9.34 16.06 -12.32
N THR A 236 9.99 16.99 -11.59
CA THR A 236 10.75 16.65 -10.37
C THR A 236 9.88 16.63 -9.11
N GLY A 237 8.60 16.99 -9.24
CA GLY A 237 7.66 17.12 -8.11
C GLY A 237 8.04 18.24 -7.14
N ARG A 238 8.80 19.24 -7.61
CA ARG A 238 9.11 20.49 -6.88
C ARG A 238 8.30 21.65 -7.45
#